data_AF-A0A257E4U9-F1
#
_entry.id   AF-A0A257E4U9-F1
#
_cell.length_a   1.000
_cell.length_b   1.000
_cell.length_c   1.000
_cell.angle_alpha   90.00
_cell.angle_beta   90.00
_cell.angle_gamma   90.00
#
_symmetry.space_group_name_H-M   'P 1'
#
loop_
_entity.id
_entity.type
_entity.pdbx_description
1 polymer ?
#
loop_
_entity_poly.entity_id
_entity_poly.type
_entity_poly.pdbx_seq_one_letter_code
_entity_poly.pdbx_strand_id
1 'polypeptide(L)'
;MGKRKTDWPTDREIRLRFILFAVIDAASVQGVPAELLLAAHKLLRDSPTDAQLRNVLSEILDTEEMSGFRFMPGSETEEFMQTLY
;
A
#
# COMPACT_ATOMS: atom_id res chain seq x y z
N MET A 1 30.71 12.12 -14.91
CA MET A 1 29.76 12.18 -13.77
C MET A 1 28.36 12.43 -14.34
N GLY A 2 27.63 11.36 -14.68
CA GLY A 2 26.29 11.49 -15.28
C GLY A 2 25.28 11.91 -14.21
N LYS A 3 24.52 12.97 -14.47
CA LYS A 3 23.41 13.39 -13.62
C LYS A 3 22.45 12.19 -13.47
N ARG A 4 22.28 11.66 -12.25
CA ARG A 4 21.21 10.67 -11.99
C ARG A 4 19.91 11.36 -12.37
N LYS A 5 19.22 10.86 -13.40
CA LYS A 5 17.84 11.26 -13.65
C LYS A 5 17.06 10.88 -12.40
N THR A 6 16.43 11.86 -11.76
CA THR A 6 15.38 11.56 -10.79
C THR A 6 14.22 11.03 -11.62
N ASP A 7 14.11 9.70 -11.71
CA ASP A 7 12.95 9.08 -12.32
C ASP A 7 11.77 9.30 -11.38
N TRP A 8 10.85 10.16 -11.81
CA TRP A 8 9.64 10.47 -11.06
C TRP A 8 8.69 9.26 -11.13
N PRO A 9 7.98 8.95 -10.03
CA PRO A 9 6.96 7.91 -10.06
C PRO A 9 5.86 8.32 -11.04
N THR A 10 5.37 7.34 -11.77
CA THR A 10 4.19 7.48 -12.62
C THR A 10 2.94 7.70 -11.76
N ASP A 11 1.89 8.30 -12.34
CA ASP A 11 0.59 8.43 -11.67
C ASP A 11 0.07 7.10 -11.11
N ARG A 12 0.40 6.02 -11.82
CA ARG A 12 0.04 4.65 -11.45
C ARG A 12 0.75 4.19 -10.18
N GLU A 13 2.05 4.44 -10.09
CA GLU A 13 2.86 4.16 -8.90
C GLU A 13 2.44 5.04 -7.72
N ILE A 14 2.09 6.31 -7.98
CA ILE A 14 1.55 7.21 -6.96
C ILE A 14 0.25 6.62 -6.39
N ARG A 15 -0.72 6.26 -7.24
CA ARG A 15 -1.98 5.63 -6.80
C ARG A 15 -1.74 4.35 -6.01
N LEU A 16 -0.89 3.45 -6.50
CA LEU A 16 -0.60 2.19 -5.81
C LEU A 16 0.10 2.39 -4.46
N ARG A 17 0.96 3.42 -4.31
CA ARG A 17 1.54 3.77 -3.00
C ARG A 17 0.48 4.23 -2.01
N PHE A 18 -0.45 5.07 -2.47
CA PHE A 18 -1.58 5.52 -1.65
C PHE A 18 -2.49 4.36 -1.23
N ILE A 19 -2.80 3.45 -2.16
CA ILE A 19 -3.56 2.23 -1.85
C ILE A 19 -2.81 1.37 -0.83
N LEU A 20 -1.51 1.13 -1.02
CA LEU A 20 -0.71 0.34 -0.09
C LEU A 20 -0.64 0.97 1.30
N PHE A 21 -0.50 2.30 1.38
CA PHE A 21 -0.54 3.02 2.64
C PHE A 21 -1.91 2.87 3.35
N ALA A 22 -3.01 3.06 2.62
CA ALA A 22 -4.37 2.88 3.12
C ALA A 22 -4.61 1.46 3.67
N VAL A 23 -4.16 0.43 2.94
CA VAL A 23 -4.26 -0.97 3.38
C VAL A 23 -3.48 -1.18 4.68
N ILE A 24 -2.24 -0.70 4.76
CA ILE A 24 -1.41 -0.84 5.96
C ILE A 24 -2.03 -0.15 7.17
N ASP A 25 -2.54 1.07 7.01
CA ASP A 25 -3.18 1.83 8.10
C ASP A 25 -4.43 1.10 8.62
N ALA A 26 -5.34 0.72 7.71
CA ALA A 26 -6.56 0.01 8.07
C ALA A 26 -6.27 -1.37 8.69
N ALA A 27 -5.29 -2.12 8.17
CA ALA A 27 -4.88 -3.41 8.73
C ALA A 27 -4.28 -3.26 10.13
N SER A 28 -3.48 -2.20 10.35
CA SER A 28 -2.92 -1.88 11.67
C SER A 28 -4.03 -1.59 12.70
N VAL A 29 -5.05 -0.82 12.32
CA VAL A 29 -6.22 -0.55 13.18
C VAL A 29 -7.03 -1.82 13.47
N GLN A 30 -7.10 -2.75 12.51
CA GLN A 30 -7.78 -4.04 12.66
C GLN A 30 -6.97 -5.08 13.46
N GLY A 31 -5.75 -4.73 13.90
CA GLY A 31 -4.93 -5.59 14.74
C GLY A 31 -4.09 -6.63 13.98
N VAL A 32 -3.89 -6.46 12.67
CA VAL A 32 -2.99 -7.31 11.88
C VAL A 32 -1.56 -7.20 12.42
N PRO A 33 -0.82 -8.32 12.57
CA PRO A 33 0.54 -8.29 13.12
C PRO A 33 1.47 -7.35 12.36
N ALA A 34 2.24 -6.55 13.12
CA ALA A 34 3.15 -5.58 12.54
C ALA A 34 4.25 -6.25 11.70
N GLU A 35 4.63 -7.49 12.01
CA GLU A 35 5.60 -8.27 11.23
C GLU A 35 5.13 -8.48 9.78
N LEU A 36 3.83 -8.70 9.58
CA LEU A 36 3.21 -8.91 8.26
C LEU A 36 3.21 -7.60 7.46
N LEU A 37 2.97 -6.46 8.11
CA LEU A 37 2.93 -5.14 7.48
C LEU A 37 4.33 -4.51 7.30
N LEU A 38 5.34 -5.01 8.00
CA LEU A 38 6.67 -4.41 8.02
C LEU A 38 7.35 -4.38 6.65
N ALA A 39 7.20 -5.45 5.86
CA ALA A 39 7.75 -5.53 4.52
C ALA A 39 7.14 -4.43 3.62
N ALA A 40 5.83 -4.23 3.73
CA ALA A 40 5.08 -3.22 3.01
C ALA A 40 5.50 -1.79 3.40
N HIS A 41 5.65 -1.54 4.71
CA HIS A 41 6.14 -0.27 5.22
C HIS A 41 7.56 0.07 4.74
N LYS A 42 8.44 -0.93 4.67
CA LYS A 42 9.80 -0.73 4.14
C LYS A 42 9.78 -0.39 2.66
N LEU A 43 8.96 -1.09 1.87
CA LEU A 43 8.83 -0.84 0.44
C LEU A 43 8.44 0.62 0.14
N LEU A 44 7.53 1.20 0.94
CA LEU A 44 7.09 2.58 0.77
C LEU A 44 8.17 3.64 1.04
N ARG A 45 9.26 3.31 1.75
CA ARG A 45 10.35 4.25 2.04
C ARG A 45 11.30 4.45 0.86
N ASP A 46 11.28 3.54 -0.11
CA ASP A 46 12.13 3.57 -1.30
C ASP A 46 11.36 4.18 -2.49
N SER A 47 11.81 3.89 -3.72
CA SER A 47 11.08 4.20 -4.96
C SER A 47 10.54 2.93 -5.60
N PRO A 48 9.51 2.28 -5.03
CA PRO A 48 8.99 1.04 -5.58
C PRO A 48 8.31 1.27 -6.93
N THR A 49 8.51 0.28 -7.81
CA THR A 49 7.88 0.18 -9.12
C THR A 49 6.44 -0.33 -9.03
N ASP A 50 5.65 -0.14 -10.09
CA ASP A 50 4.27 -0.68 -10.18
C ASP A 50 4.22 -2.19 -9.86
N ALA A 51 5.15 -2.97 -10.42
CA ALA A 51 5.21 -4.42 -10.19
C ALA A 51 5.48 -4.77 -8.72
N GLN A 52 6.40 -4.06 -8.07
CA GLN A 52 6.69 -4.29 -6.65
C GLN A 52 5.50 -3.93 -5.75
N LEU A 53 4.82 -2.82 -6.03
CA LEU A 53 3.64 -2.40 -5.28
C LEU A 53 2.50 -3.41 -5.41
N ARG A 54 2.24 -3.89 -6.63
CA ARG A 54 1.21 -4.92 -6.87
C ARG A 54 1.53 -6.24 -6.20
N ASN A 55 2.78 -6.69 -6.28
CA ASN A 55 3.20 -7.94 -5.67
C ASN A 55 3.00 -7.90 -4.16
N VAL A 56 3.47 -6.83 -3.50
CA VAL A 56 3.29 -6.69 -2.05
C VAL A 56 1.82 -6.54 -1.66
N LEU A 57 1.02 -5.79 -2.43
CA LEU A 57 -0.42 -5.74 -2.19
C LEU A 57 -1.07 -7.14 -2.28
N SER A 58 -0.68 -7.93 -3.28
CA SER A 58 -1.17 -9.29 -3.44
C SER A 58 -0.74 -10.19 -2.28
N GLU A 59 0.53 -10.14 -1.89
CA GLU A 59 1.08 -10.95 -0.79
C GLU A 59 0.40 -10.64 0.54
N ILE A 60 0.14 -9.37 0.85
CA ILE A 60 -0.57 -8.98 2.07
C ILE A 60 -2.01 -9.49 2.01
N LEU A 61 -2.74 -9.21 0.93
CA LEU A 61 -4.16 -9.53 0.81
C LEU A 61 -4.45 -11.04 0.74
N ASP A 62 -3.46 -11.87 0.40
CA ASP A 62 -3.57 -13.33 0.34
C ASP A 62 -3.33 -14.01 1.71
N THR A 63 -2.90 -13.25 2.72
CA THR A 63 -2.67 -13.81 4.07
C THR A 63 -3.98 -14.12 4.81
N GLU A 64 -3.96 -15.11 5.69
CA GLU A 64 -5.13 -15.50 6.50
C GLU A 64 -5.57 -14.36 7.43
N GLU A 65 -4.63 -13.58 7.94
CA GLU A 65 -4.86 -12.41 8.80
C GLU A 65 -5.63 -11.29 8.08
N MET A 66 -5.56 -11.25 6.76
CA MET A 66 -6.31 -10.32 5.91
C MET A 66 -7.63 -10.92 5.41
N SER A 67 -7.99 -12.13 5.85
CA SER A 67 -9.27 -12.74 5.51
C SER A 67 -10.44 -11.90 6.03
N GLY A 68 -11.34 -11.50 5.13
CA GLY A 68 -12.46 -10.62 5.47
C GLY A 68 -12.08 -9.15 5.67
N PHE A 69 -10.81 -8.78 5.39
CA PHE A 69 -10.37 -7.39 5.42
C PHE A 69 -11.27 -6.51 4.57
N ARG A 70 -11.72 -5.42 5.18
CA ARG A 70 -12.45 -4.34 4.53
C ARG A 70 -12.02 -3.04 5.16
N PHE A 71 -12.04 -1.96 4.40
CA PHE A 71 -11.96 -0.63 5.00
C PHE A 71 -13.15 -0.43 5.92
N MET A 72 -12.92 0.25 7.05
CA MET A 72 -13.99 0.54 8.00
C MET A 72 -15.03 1.45 7.29
N PRO A 73 -16.32 1.08 7.31
CA PRO A 73 -17.36 1.88 6.66
C PRO A 73 -17.41 3.30 7.23
N GLY A 74 -17.39 4.31 6.36
CA GLY A 74 -17.36 5.73 6.72
C GLY A 74 -16.04 6.22 7.29
N SER A 75 -14.96 5.44 7.18
CA SER A 75 -13.62 5.92 7.53
C SER A 75 -13.03 6.80 6.44
N GLU A 76 -12.15 7.73 6.83
CA GLU A 76 -11.39 8.57 5.89
C GLU A 76 -10.66 7.72 4.84
N THR A 77 -10.12 6.57 5.25
CA THR A 77 -9.45 5.63 4.37
C THR A 77 -10.40 5.03 3.33
N GLU A 78 -11.64 4.67 3.70
CA GLU A 78 -12.64 4.19 2.76
C GLU A 78 -13.05 5.29 1.76
N GLU A 79 -13.33 6.50 2.26
CA GLU A 79 -13.71 7.64 1.42
C GLU A 79 -12.59 7.98 0.41
N PHE A 80 -11.34 8.04 0.89
CA PHE A 80 -10.19 8.27 0.06
C PHE A 80 -10.06 7.21 -1.04
N MET A 81 -10.24 5.93 -0.70
CA MET A 81 -10.20 4.84 -1.68
C MET A 81 -11.31 4.93 -2.73
N GLN A 82 -12.49 5.46 -2.39
CA GLN A 82 -13.57 5.72 -3.36
C GLN A 82 -13.20 6.83 -4.36
N THR A 83 -12.39 7.81 -3.97
CA THR A 83 -11.94 8.90 -4.87
C THR A 83 -10.85 8.47 -5.86
N LEU A 84 -10.20 7.32 -5.62
CA LEU A 84 -9.14 6.78 -6.47
C LEU A 84 -9.65 5.92 -7.64
N TYR A 85 -10.96 5.61 -7.69
CA TYR A 85 -11.65 4.87 -8.75
C TYR A 85 -12.53 5.78 -9.60
#